data_AF-A0A367FKH2-F1
#
_entry.id   AF-A0A367FKH2-F1
#
_cell.length_a   1.000
_cell.length_b   1.000
_cell.length_c   1.000
_cell.angle_alpha   90.00
_cell.angle_beta   90.00
_cell.angle_gamma   90.00
#
_symmetry.space_group_name_H-M   'P 1'
#
loop_
_entity.id
_entity.type
_entity.pdbx_description
1 polymer ?
#
loop_
_entity_poly.entity_id
_entity_poly.type
_entity_poly.pdbx_seq_one_letter_code
_entity_poly.pdbx_strand_id
1 'polypeptide(L)'
;MNPELYLADLEAKPASLEALAVAMEARDPFEELSPGIRRVVFLGMGSSRYAAGVAALRLRAAGVDAVAEYASAGLGYPPSEETLVVAISATGGSRETLDALSRYQDKSPTMVLTNTPGSPVTEGAGTVVPMLAGEERGGVSCRTFQHTLGLLLALEARLTGAGTGVPGLLRRAADATADLLDRRGTWLADALALLDGPHGVYTIAPAERLSSAEQSALMVREGPRRPADACETGDWAHVDVYLTKTLDYRAILFPGSRYDAQAMDWVRRRGSSVLAVGPAPEGARAVRYAGDDDPDVALLTETLVAELVAASWWAAG
;
A
#
# COMPACT_ATOMS: atom_id res chain seq x y z
N MET A 1 -0.48 -4.49 -20.25
CA MET A 1 -1.18 -5.10 -19.12
C MET A 1 -1.51 -6.55 -19.47
N ASN A 2 -0.98 -7.52 -18.72
CA ASN A 2 -1.10 -8.96 -19.01
C ASN A 2 -1.34 -9.74 -17.70
N PRO A 3 -2.42 -10.54 -17.59
CA PRO A 3 -2.78 -11.24 -16.36
C PRO A 3 -1.79 -12.34 -15.94
N GLU A 4 -1.21 -13.07 -16.89
CA GLU A 4 -0.21 -14.12 -16.61
C GLU A 4 1.08 -13.52 -16.06
N LEU A 5 1.54 -12.43 -16.68
CA LEU A 5 2.72 -11.71 -16.22
C LEU A 5 2.48 -11.00 -14.89
N TYR A 6 1.25 -10.54 -14.63
CA TYR A 6 0.87 -9.99 -13.33
C TYR A 6 0.92 -11.06 -12.23
N LEU A 7 0.38 -12.26 -12.46
CA LEU A 7 0.52 -13.36 -11.51
C LEU A 7 1.99 -13.69 -11.23
N ALA A 8 2.83 -13.71 -12.26
CA ALA A 8 4.27 -13.92 -12.11
C ALA A 8 4.94 -12.80 -11.29
N ASP A 9 4.49 -11.54 -11.41
CA ASP A 9 4.97 -10.44 -10.58
C ASP A 9 4.56 -10.62 -9.11
N LEU A 10 3.36 -11.14 -8.84
CA LEU A 10 2.89 -11.45 -7.48
C LEU A 10 3.70 -12.60 -6.87
N GLU A 11 3.95 -13.67 -7.63
CA GLU A 11 4.76 -14.82 -7.19
C GLU A 11 6.22 -14.43 -6.91
N ALA A 12 6.73 -13.36 -7.53
CA ALA A 12 8.06 -12.84 -7.30
C ALA A 12 8.20 -11.96 -6.03
N LYS A 13 7.09 -11.61 -5.36
CA LYS A 13 7.10 -10.71 -4.19
C LYS A 13 8.02 -11.18 -3.05
N PRO A 14 8.03 -12.46 -2.62
CA PRO A 14 8.91 -12.89 -1.52
C PRO A 14 10.40 -12.65 -1.82
N ALA A 15 10.85 -13.08 -3.01
CA ALA A 15 12.24 -12.89 -3.43
C ALA A 15 12.60 -11.40 -3.61
N SER A 16 11.65 -10.59 -4.07
CA SER A 16 11.83 -9.13 -4.22
C SER A 16 11.99 -8.43 -2.87
N LEU A 17 11.19 -8.82 -1.86
CA LEU A 17 11.30 -8.29 -0.49
C LEU A 17 12.62 -8.68 0.17
N GLU A 18 13.07 -9.93 0.00
CA GLU A 18 14.38 -10.37 0.48
C GLU A 18 15.52 -9.56 -0.17
N ALA A 19 15.44 -9.32 -1.48
CA ALA A 19 16.43 -8.50 -2.19
C ALA A 19 16.47 -7.06 -1.67
N LEU A 20 15.32 -6.46 -1.35
CA LEU A 20 15.26 -5.14 -0.73
C LEU A 20 15.87 -5.15 0.68
N ALA A 21 15.58 -6.18 1.49
CA ALA A 21 16.14 -6.33 2.82
C ALA A 21 17.68 -6.39 2.79
N VAL A 22 18.23 -7.23 1.91
CA VAL A 22 19.68 -7.36 1.71
C VAL A 22 20.30 -6.03 1.26
N ALA A 23 19.65 -5.30 0.33
CA ALA A 23 20.14 -4.02 -0.13
C ALA A 23 20.18 -2.97 1.00
N MET A 24 19.15 -2.91 1.84
CA MET A 24 19.08 -1.99 2.99
C MET A 24 20.09 -2.32 4.09
N GLU A 25 20.46 -3.59 4.28
CA GLU A 25 21.52 -3.98 5.21
C GLU A 25 22.91 -3.59 4.70
N ALA A 26 23.10 -3.67 3.39
CA ALA A 26 24.37 -3.28 2.78
C ALA A 26 24.57 -1.75 2.84
N ARG A 27 23.49 -0.96 2.71
CA ARG A 27 23.53 0.50 2.74
C ARG A 27 22.20 1.09 3.21
N ASP A 28 22.25 2.01 4.18
CA ASP A 28 21.08 2.82 4.55
C ASP A 28 20.71 3.75 3.37
N PRO A 29 19.54 3.57 2.73
CA PRO A 29 19.15 4.38 1.57
C PRO A 29 18.95 5.87 1.91
N PHE A 30 18.90 6.22 3.20
CA PHE A 30 18.68 7.58 3.69
C PHE A 30 19.86 8.12 4.50
N GLU A 31 21.05 7.53 4.37
CA GLU A 31 22.24 7.95 5.11
C GLU A 31 22.62 9.41 4.85
N GLU A 32 22.44 9.89 3.62
CA GLU A 32 22.77 11.23 3.14
C GLU A 32 21.67 12.27 3.42
N LEU A 33 20.61 11.90 4.15
CA LEU A 33 19.51 12.81 4.45
C LEU A 33 20.02 14.04 5.21
N SER A 34 19.67 15.23 4.71
CA SER A 34 20.05 16.49 5.33
C SER A 34 19.52 16.60 6.77
N PRO A 35 20.33 17.10 7.73
CA PRO A 35 19.83 17.39 9.07
C PRO A 35 18.85 18.56 9.05
N GLY A 36 18.03 18.70 10.09
CA GLY A 36 17.15 19.87 10.26
C GLY A 36 15.82 19.80 9.51
N ILE A 37 15.44 18.64 8.96
CA ILE A 37 14.09 18.43 8.42
C ILE A 37 13.06 18.58 9.52
N ARG A 38 12.15 19.54 9.34
CA ARG A 38 11.02 19.79 10.26
C ARG A 38 9.70 19.29 9.70
N ARG A 39 9.60 19.21 8.37
CA ARG A 39 8.41 18.80 7.64
C ARG A 39 8.73 17.81 6.53
N VAL A 40 7.84 16.85 6.28
CA VAL A 40 7.88 15.96 5.12
C VAL A 40 6.62 16.09 4.28
N VAL A 41 6.78 16.39 2.99
CA VAL A 41 5.68 16.44 2.02
C VAL A 41 5.88 15.29 1.03
N PHE A 42 5.00 14.30 1.09
CA PHE A 42 4.97 13.22 0.11
C PHE A 42 4.10 13.60 -1.09
N LEU A 43 4.62 13.37 -2.29
CA LEU A 43 3.93 13.64 -3.56
C LEU A 43 3.80 12.34 -4.35
N GLY A 44 2.59 12.03 -4.80
CA GLY A 44 2.34 10.87 -5.65
C GLY A 44 0.90 10.79 -6.13
N MET A 45 0.63 9.75 -6.92
CA MET A 45 -0.69 9.40 -7.42
C MET A 45 -0.95 7.91 -7.16
N GLY A 46 -2.22 7.52 -7.01
CA GLY A 46 -2.61 6.12 -6.80
C GLY A 46 -1.82 5.44 -5.69
N SER A 47 -1.32 4.23 -5.96
CA SER A 47 -0.52 3.40 -5.04
C SER A 47 0.60 4.15 -4.33
N SER A 48 1.30 5.06 -5.03
CA SER A 48 2.34 5.90 -4.43
C SER A 48 1.80 6.77 -3.30
N ARG A 49 0.65 7.41 -3.51
CA ARG A 49 0.01 8.26 -2.49
C ARG A 49 -0.58 7.42 -1.36
N TYR A 50 -1.19 6.28 -1.68
CA TYR A 50 -1.76 5.38 -0.67
C TYR A 50 -0.68 4.99 0.36
N ALA A 51 0.49 4.52 -0.11
CA ALA A 51 1.62 4.19 0.76
C ALA A 51 2.14 5.41 1.55
N ALA A 52 2.25 6.57 0.89
CA ALA A 52 2.64 7.82 1.56
C ALA A 52 1.69 8.25 2.67
N GLY A 53 0.39 7.96 2.55
CA GLY A 53 -0.60 8.27 3.59
C GLY A 53 -0.29 7.61 4.92
N VAL A 54 0.17 6.36 4.89
CA VAL A 54 0.60 5.61 6.08
C VAL A 54 1.82 6.26 6.71
N ALA A 55 2.86 6.54 5.91
CA ALA A 55 4.08 7.17 6.40
C ALA A 55 3.82 8.56 7.01
N ALA A 56 2.98 9.37 6.36
CA ALA A 56 2.59 10.68 6.87
C ALA A 56 1.84 10.58 8.21
N LEU A 57 0.94 9.60 8.35
CA LEU A 57 0.24 9.37 9.62
C LEU A 57 1.21 8.98 10.74
N ARG A 58 2.13 8.05 10.48
CA ARG A 58 3.11 7.56 11.48
C ARG A 58 4.10 8.64 11.89
N LEU A 59 4.63 9.41 10.94
CA LEU A 59 5.50 10.56 11.22
C LEU A 59 4.78 11.59 12.11
N ARG A 60 3.52 11.91 11.81
CA ARG A 60 2.72 12.81 12.67
C ARG A 60 2.53 12.25 14.08
N ALA A 61 2.28 10.94 14.21
CA ALA A 61 2.16 10.29 15.52
C ALA A 61 3.49 10.36 16.30
N ALA A 62 4.63 10.37 15.61
CA ALA A 62 5.96 10.58 16.18
C ALA A 62 6.35 12.05 16.38
N GLY A 63 5.45 13.00 16.12
CA GLY A 63 5.68 14.44 16.29
C GLY A 63 6.41 15.14 15.14
N VAL A 64 6.59 14.47 14.00
CA VAL A 64 7.14 15.05 12.77
C VAL A 64 5.99 15.56 11.90
N ASP A 65 6.05 16.83 11.48
CA ASP A 65 5.04 17.40 10.57
C ASP A 65 5.12 16.69 9.21
N ALA A 66 4.04 16.00 8.82
CA ALA A 66 4.04 15.22 7.58
C ALA A 66 2.67 15.17 6.91
N VAL A 67 2.67 15.15 5.57
CA VAL A 67 1.47 15.07 4.74
C VAL A 67 1.72 14.26 3.47
N ALA A 68 0.69 13.55 3.00
CA ALA A 68 0.65 12.96 1.67
C ALA A 68 -0.34 13.73 0.80
N GLU A 69 0.18 14.52 -0.14
CA GLU A 69 -0.63 15.33 -1.04
C GLU A 69 -0.93 14.59 -2.34
N TYR A 70 -2.10 14.86 -2.92
CA TYR A 70 -2.30 14.55 -4.33
C TYR A 70 -1.34 15.40 -5.15
N ALA A 71 -0.52 14.77 -5.97
CA ALA A 71 0.39 15.51 -6.84
C ALA A 71 -0.37 16.44 -7.81
N SER A 72 -1.61 16.09 -8.17
CA SER A 72 -2.50 16.91 -9.00
C SER A 72 -3.05 18.16 -8.32
N ALA A 73 -2.85 18.34 -7.00
CA ALA A 73 -3.38 19.49 -6.28
C ALA A 73 -2.63 20.78 -6.70
N GLY A 74 -3.40 21.80 -7.12
CA GLY A 74 -2.86 23.13 -7.42
C GLY A 74 -2.44 23.93 -6.19
N LEU A 75 -2.90 23.52 -5.00
CA LEU A 75 -2.45 24.02 -3.70
C LEU A 75 -1.60 22.94 -3.04
N GLY A 76 -0.64 23.36 -2.23
CA GLY A 76 0.20 22.46 -1.44
C GLY A 76 0.98 23.25 -0.40
N TYR A 77 1.77 22.55 0.42
CA TYR A 77 2.65 23.20 1.38
C TYR A 77 3.65 24.16 0.69
N PRO A 78 3.95 25.32 1.30
CA PRO A 78 4.96 26.21 0.74
C PRO A 78 6.35 25.57 0.81
N PRO A 79 7.21 25.79 -0.21
CA PRO A 79 8.59 25.33 -0.16
C PRO A 79 9.37 26.03 0.95
N SER A 80 10.29 25.29 1.57
CA SER A 80 11.21 25.73 2.61
C SER A 80 12.44 24.81 2.64
N GLU A 81 13.59 25.33 3.08
CA GLU A 81 14.81 24.55 3.30
C GLU A 81 14.64 23.47 4.37
N GLU A 82 13.65 23.62 5.27
CA GLU A 82 13.34 22.65 6.34
C GLU A 82 12.22 21.65 5.95
N THR A 83 11.72 21.73 4.72
CA THR A 83 10.69 20.82 4.18
C THR A 83 11.33 19.80 3.24
N LEU A 84 11.41 18.54 3.65
CA LEU A 84 11.76 17.43 2.76
C LEU A 84 10.57 17.11 1.84
N VAL A 85 10.79 17.15 0.53
CA VAL A 85 9.80 16.78 -0.47
C VAL A 85 10.14 15.41 -1.04
N VAL A 86 9.26 14.44 -0.81
CA VAL A 86 9.45 13.05 -1.22
C VAL A 86 8.50 12.73 -2.37
N ALA A 87 9.00 12.77 -3.61
CA ALA A 87 8.24 12.41 -4.79
C ALA A 87 8.33 10.90 -5.05
N ILE A 88 7.17 10.25 -5.21
CA ILE A 88 7.06 8.80 -5.36
C ILE A 88 6.40 8.48 -6.70
N SER A 89 7.16 7.90 -7.62
CA SER A 89 6.67 7.50 -8.94
C SER A 89 7.43 6.27 -9.42
N ALA A 90 6.78 5.12 -9.46
CA ALA A 90 7.41 3.86 -9.86
C ALA A 90 8.05 3.93 -11.25
N THR A 91 7.31 4.45 -12.25
CA THR A 91 7.81 4.59 -13.63
C THR A 91 8.64 5.86 -13.83
N GLY A 92 8.45 6.85 -12.96
CA GLY A 92 9.11 8.16 -13.01
C GLY A 92 8.63 9.11 -14.10
N GLY A 93 7.51 8.79 -14.77
CA GLY A 93 6.93 9.60 -15.85
C GLY A 93 5.59 10.26 -15.51
N SER A 94 5.09 10.15 -14.27
CA SER A 94 3.79 10.71 -13.88
C SER A 94 3.81 12.23 -13.96
N ARG A 95 3.06 12.81 -14.91
CA ARG A 95 3.05 14.26 -15.17
C ARG A 95 2.66 15.06 -13.93
N GLU A 96 1.64 14.61 -13.19
CA GLU A 96 1.18 15.28 -11.98
C GLU A 96 2.31 15.36 -10.94
N THR A 97 3.09 14.29 -10.79
CA THR A 97 4.24 14.26 -9.86
C THR A 97 5.36 15.17 -10.33
N LEU A 98 5.67 15.21 -11.63
CA LEU A 98 6.66 16.13 -12.20
C LEU A 98 6.26 17.60 -12.00
N ASP A 99 5.02 17.93 -12.36
CA ASP A 99 4.45 19.27 -12.20
C ASP A 99 4.47 19.66 -10.71
N ALA A 100 4.14 18.74 -9.80
CA ALA A 100 4.18 18.99 -8.37
C ALA A 100 5.59 19.24 -7.83
N LEU A 101 6.54 18.38 -8.19
CA LEU A 101 7.93 18.43 -7.73
C LEU A 101 8.63 19.72 -8.17
N SER A 102 8.32 20.21 -9.39
CA SER A 102 8.90 21.45 -9.93
C SER A 102 8.68 22.69 -9.05
N ARG A 103 7.63 22.70 -8.22
CA ARG A 103 7.34 23.80 -7.28
C ARG A 103 8.39 23.94 -6.17
N TYR A 104 9.07 22.85 -5.87
CA TYR A 104 9.98 22.71 -4.74
C TYR A 104 11.45 22.63 -5.14
N GLN A 105 11.74 22.36 -6.42
CA GLN A 105 13.10 22.37 -6.97
C GLN A 105 13.83 23.68 -6.60
N ASP A 106 15.08 23.55 -6.20
CA ASP A 106 15.97 24.63 -5.74
C ASP A 106 15.52 25.40 -4.48
N LYS A 107 14.38 25.03 -3.86
CA LYS A 107 13.82 25.72 -2.67
C LYS A 107 13.64 24.82 -1.46
N SER A 108 13.66 23.51 -1.67
CA SER A 108 13.49 22.49 -0.64
C SER A 108 14.39 21.29 -0.94
N PRO A 109 14.88 20.57 0.08
CA PRO A 109 15.46 19.24 -0.10
C PRO A 109 14.46 18.32 -0.82
N THR A 110 14.86 17.75 -1.95
CA THR A 110 14.03 16.84 -2.73
C THR A 110 14.61 15.43 -2.72
N MET A 111 13.72 14.45 -2.52
CA MET A 111 14.01 13.03 -2.58
C MET A 111 13.01 12.36 -3.52
N VAL A 112 13.50 11.45 -4.35
CA VAL A 112 12.69 10.73 -5.32
C VAL A 112 12.78 9.23 -5.06
N LEU A 113 11.65 8.60 -4.80
CA LEU A 113 11.52 7.14 -4.78
C LEU A 113 10.98 6.71 -6.15
N THR A 114 11.78 5.94 -6.89
CA THR A 114 11.41 5.46 -8.23
C THR A 114 11.99 4.08 -8.49
N ASN A 115 11.29 3.28 -9.29
CA ASN A 115 11.81 2.00 -9.76
C ASN A 115 12.59 2.14 -11.08
N THR A 116 12.56 3.33 -11.69
CA THR A 116 13.26 3.64 -12.94
C THR A 116 14.29 4.76 -12.71
N PRO A 117 15.48 4.48 -12.16
CA PRO A 117 16.55 5.47 -12.09
C PRO A 117 16.86 6.07 -13.47
N GLY A 118 17.12 7.38 -13.54
CA GLY A 118 17.33 8.10 -14.80
C GLY A 118 16.05 8.45 -15.57
N SER A 119 14.87 8.23 -14.97
CA SER A 119 13.58 8.71 -15.50
C SER A 119 13.39 10.22 -15.26
N PRO A 120 12.44 10.87 -15.94
CA PRO A 120 12.22 12.32 -15.82
C PRO A 120 12.07 12.83 -14.38
N VAL A 121 11.44 12.07 -13.48
CA VAL A 121 11.27 12.49 -12.07
C VAL A 121 12.59 12.64 -11.32
N THR A 122 13.66 12.00 -11.80
CA THR A 122 14.99 12.07 -11.18
C THR A 122 15.77 13.31 -11.61
N GLU A 123 15.34 14.02 -12.65
CA GLU A 123 16.01 15.21 -13.15
C GLU A 123 15.92 16.35 -12.12
N GLY A 124 17.08 16.83 -11.65
CA GLY A 124 17.16 17.89 -10.64
C GLY A 124 16.75 17.47 -9.22
N ALA A 125 16.55 16.18 -8.97
CA ALA A 125 16.31 15.67 -7.63
C ALA A 125 17.59 15.72 -6.79
N GLY A 126 17.48 16.13 -5.52
CA GLY A 126 18.60 16.15 -4.58
C GLY A 126 19.08 14.76 -4.20
N THR A 127 18.15 13.83 -4.01
CA THR A 127 18.44 12.42 -3.73
C THR A 127 17.51 11.52 -4.54
N VAL A 128 18.05 10.45 -5.11
CA VAL A 128 17.29 9.41 -5.80
C VAL A 128 17.46 8.09 -5.04
N VAL A 129 16.35 7.51 -4.62
CA VAL A 129 16.28 6.25 -3.89
C VAL A 129 15.60 5.20 -4.79
N PRO A 130 16.36 4.25 -5.36
CA PRO A 130 15.80 3.18 -6.18
C PRO A 130 14.88 2.28 -5.36
N MET A 131 13.71 1.94 -5.90
CA MET A 131 12.76 1.01 -5.26
C MET A 131 13.27 -0.43 -5.24
N LEU A 132 14.09 -0.83 -6.23
CA LEU A 132 14.63 -2.18 -6.38
C LEU A 132 13.55 -3.28 -6.49
N ALA A 133 12.38 -2.95 -7.03
CA ALA A 133 11.27 -3.90 -7.19
C ALA A 133 11.41 -4.79 -8.45
N GLY A 134 12.39 -4.49 -9.30
CA GLY A 134 12.50 -5.10 -10.63
C GLY A 134 11.38 -4.64 -11.58
N GLU A 135 11.43 -5.05 -12.84
CA GLU A 135 10.39 -4.72 -13.81
C GLU A 135 9.09 -5.46 -13.50
N GLU A 136 7.97 -4.74 -13.41
CA GLU A 136 6.62 -5.30 -13.27
C GLU A 136 5.98 -5.52 -14.66
N ARG A 137 6.20 -6.72 -15.20
CA ARG A 137 5.83 -7.07 -16.59
C ARG A 137 4.33 -7.20 -16.81
N GLY A 138 3.56 -7.43 -15.75
CA GLY A 138 2.10 -7.38 -15.74
C GLY A 138 1.55 -5.97 -16.05
N GLY A 139 2.36 -4.93 -15.85
CA GLY A 139 1.99 -3.53 -16.10
C GLY A 139 1.04 -2.95 -15.05
N VAL A 140 0.97 -3.58 -13.87
CA VAL A 140 0.15 -3.18 -12.72
C VAL A 140 1.05 -3.16 -11.48
N SER A 141 0.97 -2.09 -10.70
CA SER A 141 1.84 -1.90 -9.52
C SER A 141 1.45 -2.87 -8.40
N CYS A 142 2.41 -3.70 -7.98
CA CYS A 142 2.25 -4.66 -6.89
C CYS A 142 3.52 -4.78 -6.01
N ARG A 143 4.66 -5.16 -6.60
CA ARG A 143 5.98 -5.17 -5.93
C ARG A 143 6.45 -3.74 -5.65
N THR A 144 6.26 -2.82 -6.59
CA THR A 144 6.65 -1.41 -6.39
C THR A 144 5.89 -0.75 -5.23
N PHE A 145 4.61 -1.12 -5.02
CA PHE A 145 3.84 -0.68 -3.86
C PHE A 145 4.43 -1.20 -2.54
N GLN A 146 4.72 -2.51 -2.43
CA GLN A 146 5.35 -3.09 -1.23
C GLN A 146 6.74 -2.51 -0.95
N HIS A 147 7.55 -2.31 -1.99
CA HIS A 147 8.88 -1.71 -1.85
C HIS A 147 8.79 -0.24 -1.42
N THR A 148 7.78 0.49 -1.91
CA THR A 148 7.50 1.85 -1.45
C THR A 148 7.20 1.87 0.05
N LEU A 149 6.32 0.98 0.54
CA LEU A 149 6.03 0.86 1.98
C LEU A 149 7.31 0.56 2.78
N GLY A 150 8.10 -0.44 2.37
CA GLY A 150 9.36 -0.78 3.03
C GLY A 150 10.34 0.39 3.13
N LEU A 151 10.52 1.13 2.04
CA LEU A 151 11.38 2.31 1.99
C LEU A 151 10.84 3.45 2.87
N LEU A 152 9.52 3.67 2.88
CA LEU A 152 8.92 4.70 3.71
C LEU A 152 9.02 4.38 5.21
N LEU A 153 8.93 3.11 5.61
CA LEU A 153 9.18 2.67 6.99
C LEU A 153 10.65 2.91 7.40
N ALA A 154 11.60 2.68 6.49
CA ALA A 154 13.00 3.00 6.73
C ALA A 154 13.23 4.53 6.83
N LEU A 155 12.54 5.33 6.02
CA LEU A 155 12.59 6.79 6.12
C LEU A 155 12.00 7.29 7.45
N GLU A 156 10.89 6.71 7.89
CA GLU A 156 10.29 6.99 9.20
C GLU A 156 11.27 6.68 10.34
N ALA A 157 11.91 5.51 10.32
CA ALA A 157 12.90 5.11 11.30
C ALA A 157 14.07 6.11 11.34
N ARG A 158 14.58 6.51 10.17
CA ARG A 158 15.66 7.50 10.04
C ARG A 158 15.28 8.86 10.64
N LEU A 159 14.09 9.36 10.33
CA LEU A 159 13.61 10.69 10.76
C LEU A 159 13.26 10.76 12.24
N THR A 160 12.83 9.64 12.83
CA THR A 160 12.39 9.58 14.24
C THR A 160 13.47 9.06 15.16
N GLY A 161 14.57 8.54 14.62
CA GLY A 161 15.60 7.83 15.39
C GLY A 161 15.11 6.48 15.94
N ALA A 162 13.97 5.97 15.46
CA ALA A 162 13.52 4.62 15.76
C ALA A 162 14.49 3.61 15.10
N GLY A 163 14.71 2.46 15.75
CA GLY A 163 15.76 1.51 15.36
C GLY A 163 15.64 0.96 13.93
N THR A 164 16.76 0.44 13.40
CA THR A 164 16.94 -0.01 12.00
C THR A 164 16.33 -1.38 11.69
N GLY A 165 15.22 -1.75 12.33
CA GLY A 165 14.62 -3.10 12.24
C GLY A 165 13.96 -3.45 10.90
N VAL A 166 13.96 -2.54 9.93
CA VAL A 166 13.23 -2.67 8.67
C VAL A 166 13.67 -3.86 7.81
N PRO A 167 14.98 -4.18 7.63
CA PRO A 167 15.36 -5.38 6.90
C PRO A 167 14.80 -6.66 7.50
N GLY A 168 14.84 -6.79 8.83
CA GLY A 168 14.24 -7.93 9.53
C GLY A 168 12.71 -8.00 9.36
N LEU A 169 12.03 -6.86 9.32
CA LEU A 169 10.59 -6.79 9.00
C LEU A 169 10.31 -7.23 7.56
N LEU A 170 11.10 -6.77 6.58
CA LEU A 170 10.94 -7.16 5.17
C LEU A 170 11.08 -8.67 4.97
N ARG A 171 11.99 -9.33 5.70
CA ARG A 171 12.12 -10.80 5.68
C ARG A 171 10.88 -11.49 6.25
N ARG A 172 10.35 -11.02 7.38
CA ARG A 172 9.09 -11.56 7.93
C ARG A 172 7.93 -11.38 6.96
N ALA A 173 7.86 -10.24 6.28
CA ALA A 173 6.86 -9.99 5.23
C ALA A 173 7.07 -10.89 4.00
N ALA A 174 8.32 -11.20 3.63
CA ALA A 174 8.64 -12.16 2.58
C ALA A 174 8.16 -13.58 2.94
N ASP A 175 8.43 -14.03 4.16
CA ASP A 175 7.96 -15.32 4.68
C ASP A 175 6.42 -15.39 4.72
N ALA A 176 5.77 -14.33 5.20
CA ALA A 176 4.32 -14.21 5.24
C ALA A 176 3.68 -14.23 3.83
N THR A 177 4.33 -13.57 2.87
CA THR A 177 3.93 -13.54 1.46
C THR A 177 4.08 -14.94 0.83
N ALA A 178 5.19 -15.63 1.10
CA ALA A 178 5.42 -17.00 0.64
C ALA A 178 4.37 -17.96 1.21
N ASP A 179 4.07 -17.87 2.50
CA ASP A 179 3.03 -18.68 3.16
C ASP A 179 1.64 -18.51 2.52
N LEU A 180 1.24 -17.27 2.18
CA LEU A 180 0.00 -17.02 1.44
C LEU A 180 -0.01 -17.66 0.04
N LEU A 181 1.09 -17.53 -0.70
CA LEU A 181 1.25 -18.08 -2.04
C LEU A 181 1.22 -19.61 -2.03
N ASP A 182 2.00 -20.23 -1.15
CA ASP A 182 2.12 -21.68 -1.05
C ASP A 182 0.79 -22.33 -0.66
N ARG A 183 0.06 -21.70 0.27
CA ARG A 183 -1.25 -22.18 0.71
C ARG A 183 -2.42 -21.67 -0.11
N ARG A 184 -2.21 -20.99 -1.25
CA ARG A 184 -3.31 -20.43 -2.06
C ARG A 184 -4.38 -21.44 -2.45
N GLY A 185 -3.99 -22.70 -2.67
CA GLY A 185 -4.93 -23.80 -2.95
C GLY A 185 -5.94 -24.08 -1.82
N THR A 186 -5.68 -23.59 -0.60
CA THR A 186 -6.54 -23.81 0.57
C THR A 186 -7.57 -22.70 0.80
N TRP A 187 -7.42 -21.53 0.18
CA TRP A 187 -8.24 -20.36 0.50
C TRP A 187 -8.73 -19.58 -0.74
N LEU A 188 -8.01 -19.62 -1.87
CA LEU A 188 -8.30 -18.75 -3.02
C LEU A 188 -9.64 -19.09 -3.69
N ALA A 189 -9.98 -20.37 -3.84
CA ALA A 189 -11.25 -20.77 -4.44
C ALA A 189 -12.45 -20.27 -3.61
N ASP A 190 -12.37 -20.39 -2.28
CA ASP A 190 -13.39 -19.90 -1.37
C ASP A 190 -13.49 -18.38 -1.36
N ALA A 191 -12.35 -17.68 -1.41
CA ALA A 191 -12.29 -16.23 -1.53
C ALA A 191 -12.96 -15.76 -2.83
N LEU A 192 -12.66 -16.40 -3.97
CA LEU A 192 -13.27 -16.11 -5.25
C LEU A 192 -14.78 -16.31 -5.21
N ALA A 193 -15.26 -17.45 -4.71
CA ALA A 193 -16.69 -17.74 -4.60
C ALA A 193 -17.42 -16.74 -3.69
N LEU A 194 -16.79 -16.38 -2.55
CA LEU A 194 -17.36 -15.44 -1.60
C LEU A 194 -17.45 -14.03 -2.17
N LEU A 195 -16.45 -13.58 -2.93
CA LEU A 195 -16.36 -12.21 -3.43
C LEU A 195 -16.98 -12.01 -4.83
N ASP A 196 -17.35 -13.09 -5.52
CA ASP A 196 -17.97 -13.01 -6.86
C ASP A 196 -19.45 -12.60 -6.77
N GLY A 197 -19.68 -11.28 -6.72
CA GLY A 197 -21.00 -10.67 -6.69
C GLY A 197 -21.22 -9.66 -7.83
N PRO A 198 -22.48 -9.33 -8.16
CA PRO A 198 -22.81 -8.46 -9.29
C PRO A 198 -22.49 -6.98 -9.05
N HIS A 199 -22.20 -6.58 -7.79
CA HIS A 199 -22.01 -5.18 -7.41
C HIS A 199 -20.54 -4.84 -7.08
N GLY A 200 -19.60 -5.69 -7.46
CA GLY A 200 -18.18 -5.47 -7.20
C GLY A 200 -17.75 -5.81 -5.78
N VAL A 201 -16.59 -5.29 -5.36
CA VAL A 201 -15.94 -5.61 -4.09
C VAL A 201 -15.58 -4.35 -3.32
N TYR A 202 -15.92 -4.33 -2.04
CA TYR A 202 -15.49 -3.28 -1.12
C TYR A 202 -14.25 -3.73 -0.35
N THR A 203 -13.40 -2.81 0.05
CA THR A 203 -12.23 -3.10 0.88
C THR A 203 -12.25 -2.19 2.10
N ILE A 204 -12.01 -2.76 3.28
CA ILE A 204 -12.17 -2.07 4.55
C ILE A 204 -10.88 -2.24 5.35
N ALA A 205 -10.27 -1.14 5.78
CA ALA A 205 -9.04 -1.16 6.58
C ALA A 205 -9.06 -0.07 7.67
N PRO A 206 -8.31 -0.22 8.77
CA PRO A 206 -8.11 0.85 9.75
C PRO A 206 -7.36 2.03 9.11
N ALA A 207 -7.53 3.23 9.66
CA ALA A 207 -6.82 4.43 9.20
C ALA A 207 -5.29 4.25 9.14
N GLU A 208 -4.72 3.50 10.09
CA GLU A 208 -3.30 3.19 10.20
C GLU A 208 -2.77 2.35 9.03
N ARG A 209 -3.65 1.61 8.33
CA ARG A 209 -3.33 0.79 7.15
C ARG A 209 -4.33 1.00 6.02
N LEU A 210 -4.87 2.21 5.88
CA LEU A 210 -5.89 2.51 4.86
C LEU A 210 -5.40 2.19 3.44
N SER A 211 -4.09 2.31 3.22
CA SER A 211 -3.46 1.95 1.96
C SER A 211 -3.74 0.52 1.51
N SER A 212 -3.95 -0.42 2.45
CA SER A 212 -4.28 -1.81 2.12
C SER A 212 -5.64 -1.92 1.43
N ALA A 213 -6.64 -1.17 1.93
CA ALA A 213 -7.93 -1.10 1.29
C ALA A 213 -7.85 -0.37 -0.07
N GLU A 214 -7.20 0.80 -0.11
CA GLU A 214 -7.07 1.60 -1.33
C GLU A 214 -6.35 0.86 -2.46
N GLN A 215 -5.23 0.20 -2.14
CA GLN A 215 -4.48 -0.64 -3.08
C GLN A 215 -5.32 -1.82 -3.54
N SER A 216 -5.95 -2.56 -2.62
CA SER A 216 -6.76 -3.73 -2.96
C SER A 216 -7.92 -3.38 -3.90
N ALA A 217 -8.63 -2.28 -3.65
CA ALA A 217 -9.67 -1.79 -4.54
C ALA A 217 -9.10 -1.35 -5.91
N LEU A 218 -7.90 -0.77 -5.94
CA LEU A 218 -7.23 -0.44 -7.19
C LEU A 218 -6.91 -1.68 -8.03
N MET A 219 -6.43 -2.77 -7.43
CA MET A 219 -6.08 -4.01 -8.14
C MET A 219 -7.31 -4.66 -8.78
N VAL A 220 -8.45 -4.64 -8.11
CA VAL A 220 -9.74 -5.11 -8.66
C VAL A 220 -10.21 -4.24 -9.84
N ARG A 221 -9.92 -2.93 -9.82
CA ARG A 221 -10.28 -1.98 -10.88
C ARG A 221 -9.34 -2.02 -12.08
N GLU A 222 -8.03 -2.15 -11.88
CA GLU A 222 -7.04 -2.05 -12.96
C GLU A 222 -6.99 -3.30 -13.84
N GLY A 223 -6.92 -4.48 -13.23
CA GLY A 223 -6.82 -5.74 -13.98
C GLY A 223 -8.18 -6.25 -14.47
N PRO A 224 -9.02 -6.78 -13.57
CA PRO A 224 -10.34 -7.30 -13.89
C PRO A 224 -11.35 -6.27 -14.40
N ARG A 225 -11.12 -4.97 -14.19
CA ARG A 225 -12.06 -3.88 -14.52
C ARG A 225 -13.42 -4.03 -13.82
N ARG A 226 -13.41 -4.54 -12.59
CA ARG A 226 -14.62 -4.68 -11.76
C ARG A 226 -14.79 -3.47 -10.86
N PRO A 227 -16.04 -3.07 -10.52
CA PRO A 227 -16.28 -2.04 -9.52
C PRO A 227 -15.65 -2.43 -8.18
N ALA A 228 -14.92 -1.50 -7.58
CA ALA A 228 -14.43 -1.65 -6.22
C ALA A 228 -14.21 -0.29 -5.56
N ASP A 229 -14.41 -0.26 -4.25
CA ASP A 229 -14.25 0.96 -3.44
C ASP A 229 -13.62 0.64 -2.09
N ALA A 230 -12.80 1.57 -1.60
CA ALA A 230 -12.06 1.43 -0.35
C ALA A 230 -12.65 2.34 0.72
N CYS A 231 -12.80 1.80 1.93
CA CYS A 231 -13.40 2.48 3.06
C CYS A 231 -12.54 2.36 4.31
N GLU A 232 -12.42 3.44 5.08
CA GLU A 232 -11.86 3.38 6.42
C GLU A 232 -12.87 2.72 7.37
N THR A 233 -12.42 1.86 8.27
CA THR A 233 -13.29 1.02 9.10
C THR A 233 -14.21 1.81 10.02
N GLY A 234 -13.72 2.87 10.67
CA GLY A 234 -14.53 3.75 11.50
C GLY A 234 -15.54 4.55 10.68
N ASP A 235 -15.15 5.02 9.50
CA ASP A 235 -16.03 5.78 8.60
C ASP A 235 -17.07 4.90 7.89
N TRP A 236 -16.83 3.58 7.79
CA TRP A 236 -17.74 2.61 7.17
C TRP A 236 -19.18 2.69 7.70
N ALA A 237 -19.34 2.90 9.02
CA ALA A 237 -20.65 3.05 9.65
C ALA A 237 -21.39 4.35 9.27
N HIS A 238 -20.70 5.27 8.60
CA HIS A 238 -21.20 6.58 8.18
C HIS A 238 -21.32 6.71 6.66
N VAL A 239 -20.74 5.80 5.88
CA VAL A 239 -20.75 5.86 4.41
C VAL A 239 -21.27 4.56 3.80
N ASP A 240 -20.57 3.45 4.01
CA ASP A 240 -20.81 2.18 3.33
C ASP A 240 -21.98 1.38 3.91
N VAL A 241 -22.28 1.56 5.20
CA VAL A 241 -23.39 0.84 5.87
C VAL A 241 -24.72 1.01 5.14
N TYR A 242 -24.94 2.12 4.42
CA TYR A 242 -26.17 2.35 3.68
C TYR A 242 -26.27 1.47 2.43
N LEU A 243 -25.13 1.18 1.78
CA LEU A 243 -25.06 0.34 0.58
C LEU A 243 -25.40 -1.12 0.88
N THR A 244 -25.19 -1.58 2.12
CA THR A 244 -25.62 -2.92 2.58
C THR A 244 -27.13 -3.16 2.47
N LYS A 245 -27.95 -2.12 2.27
CA LYS A 245 -29.40 -2.24 2.09
C LYS A 245 -29.81 -2.46 0.63
N THR A 246 -28.98 -2.05 -0.32
CA THR A 246 -29.34 -1.99 -1.75
C THR A 246 -28.47 -2.88 -2.62
N LEU A 247 -27.27 -3.22 -2.15
CA LEU A 247 -26.30 -4.02 -2.88
C LEU A 247 -26.14 -5.39 -2.23
N ASP A 248 -25.77 -6.37 -3.06
CA ASP A 248 -25.03 -7.55 -2.61
C ASP A 248 -23.64 -7.08 -2.14
N TYR A 249 -23.58 -6.59 -0.90
CA TYR A 249 -22.38 -5.98 -0.34
C TYR A 249 -21.40 -7.06 0.06
N ARG A 250 -20.28 -7.11 -0.66
CA ARG A 250 -19.19 -8.07 -0.47
C ARG A 250 -17.91 -7.31 -0.21
N ALA A 251 -17.21 -7.64 0.87
CA ALA A 251 -16.00 -6.92 1.24
C ALA A 251 -14.83 -7.80 1.66
N ILE A 252 -13.64 -7.25 1.49
CA ILE A 252 -12.40 -7.71 2.13
C ILE A 252 -12.15 -6.81 3.33
N LEU A 253 -12.05 -7.39 4.53
CA LEU A 253 -11.69 -6.69 5.75
C LEU A 253 -10.22 -6.96 6.10
N PHE A 254 -9.45 -5.90 6.27
CA PHE A 254 -8.14 -5.89 6.89
C PHE A 254 -8.32 -5.48 8.37
N PRO A 255 -8.38 -6.45 9.31
CA PRO A 255 -8.72 -6.21 10.70
C PRO A 255 -7.59 -5.49 11.45
N GLY A 256 -7.88 -4.93 12.61
CA GLY A 256 -6.97 -4.15 13.44
C GLY A 256 -7.55 -2.81 13.90
N SER A 257 -8.77 -2.47 13.47
CA SER A 257 -9.44 -1.26 13.94
C SER A 257 -10.12 -1.50 15.28
N ARG A 258 -10.11 -0.49 16.15
CA ARG A 258 -10.95 -0.48 17.36
C ARG A 258 -12.47 -0.58 17.03
N TYR A 259 -12.84 -0.36 15.77
CA TYR A 259 -14.23 -0.37 15.29
C TYR A 259 -14.63 -1.63 14.53
N ASP A 260 -13.72 -2.59 14.33
CA ASP A 260 -14.01 -3.83 13.57
C ASP A 260 -15.27 -4.54 14.09
N ALA A 261 -15.39 -4.68 15.40
CA ALA A 261 -16.54 -5.35 16.02
C ALA A 261 -17.87 -4.65 15.71
N GLN A 262 -17.87 -3.31 15.66
CA GLN A 262 -19.05 -2.52 15.35
C GLN A 262 -19.43 -2.65 13.86
N ALA A 263 -18.46 -2.51 12.96
CA ALA A 263 -18.69 -2.67 11.53
C ALA A 263 -19.21 -4.08 11.21
N MET A 264 -18.58 -5.10 11.81
CA MET A 264 -18.96 -6.50 11.59
C MET A 264 -20.32 -6.87 12.20
N ASP A 265 -20.78 -6.16 13.24
CA ASP A 265 -22.14 -6.35 13.74
C ASP A 265 -23.19 -5.93 12.71
N TRP A 266 -22.96 -4.81 12.02
CA TRP A 266 -23.83 -4.36 10.94
C TRP A 266 -23.78 -5.29 9.74
N VAL A 267 -22.58 -5.69 9.28
CA VAL A 267 -22.40 -6.68 8.20
C VAL A 267 -23.23 -7.94 8.48
N ARG A 268 -23.13 -8.50 9.69
CA ARG A 268 -23.90 -9.68 10.10
C ARG A 268 -25.41 -9.42 10.06
N ARG A 269 -25.88 -8.32 10.64
CA ARG A 269 -27.31 -7.96 10.64
C ARG A 269 -27.88 -7.70 9.24
N ARG A 270 -27.03 -7.33 8.29
CA ARG A 270 -27.40 -6.99 6.91
C ARG A 270 -27.23 -8.15 5.94
N GLY A 271 -26.70 -9.29 6.39
CA GLY A 271 -26.45 -10.46 5.54
C GLY A 271 -25.38 -10.20 4.47
N SER A 272 -24.48 -9.25 4.70
CA SER A 272 -23.36 -8.95 3.81
C SER A 272 -22.27 -10.02 3.92
N SER A 273 -21.51 -10.23 2.84
CA SER A 273 -20.43 -11.22 2.80
C SER A 273 -19.09 -10.55 3.04
N VAL A 274 -18.30 -11.04 4.00
CA VAL A 274 -16.97 -10.46 4.29
C VAL A 274 -15.91 -11.56 4.41
N LEU A 275 -14.80 -11.34 3.73
CA LEU A 275 -13.55 -12.08 3.89
C LEU A 275 -12.61 -11.28 4.77
N ALA A 276 -12.24 -11.79 5.94
CA ALA A 276 -11.17 -11.20 6.73
C ALA A 276 -9.80 -11.69 6.24
N VAL A 277 -8.82 -10.79 6.17
CA VAL A 277 -7.42 -11.12 5.87
C VAL A 277 -6.62 -10.86 7.14
N GLY A 278 -6.27 -11.93 7.86
CA GLY A 278 -5.72 -11.86 9.23
C GLY A 278 -6.75 -12.21 10.32
N PRO A 279 -6.57 -11.72 11.57
CA PRO A 279 -7.44 -12.04 12.70
C PRO A 279 -8.91 -11.68 12.50
N ALA A 280 -9.74 -12.72 12.34
CA ALA A 280 -11.17 -12.56 12.10
C ALA A 280 -12.00 -12.50 13.41
N PRO A 281 -13.07 -11.70 13.43
CA PRO A 281 -14.13 -11.86 14.42
C PRO A 281 -14.82 -13.23 14.29
N GLU A 282 -15.38 -13.71 15.39
CA GLU A 282 -16.01 -15.04 15.49
C GLU A 282 -17.03 -15.29 14.36
N GLY A 283 -16.90 -16.44 13.67
CA GLY A 283 -17.81 -16.88 12.61
C GLY A 283 -17.56 -16.30 11.22
N ALA A 284 -16.59 -15.38 11.04
CA ALA A 284 -16.23 -14.87 9.72
C ALA A 284 -15.21 -15.78 9.02
N ARG A 285 -15.26 -15.86 7.68
CA ARG A 285 -14.20 -16.53 6.91
C ARG A 285 -12.94 -15.70 6.96
N ALA A 286 -11.81 -16.35 7.19
CA ALA A 286 -10.53 -15.70 7.40
C ALA A 286 -9.45 -16.34 6.55
N VAL A 287 -8.64 -15.52 5.88
CA VAL A 287 -7.34 -15.93 5.34
C VAL A 287 -6.29 -15.55 6.36
N ARG A 288 -5.82 -16.52 7.15
CA ARG A 288 -4.69 -16.35 8.09
C ARG A 288 -3.36 -16.56 7.37
N TYR A 289 -2.31 -15.92 7.84
CA TYR A 289 -0.95 -16.07 7.33
C TYR A 289 0.10 -15.85 8.41
N ALA A 290 1.33 -16.29 8.17
CA ALA A 290 2.41 -16.15 9.14
C ALA A 290 2.63 -14.67 9.53
N GLY A 291 2.65 -14.38 10.83
CA GLY A 291 2.90 -13.04 11.37
C GLY A 291 1.76 -12.04 11.19
N ASP A 292 0.53 -12.49 10.92
CA ASP A 292 -0.65 -11.62 10.77
C ASP A 292 -1.15 -10.97 12.07
N ASP A 293 -0.47 -11.22 13.20
CA ASP A 293 -0.61 -10.52 14.47
C ASP A 293 0.28 -9.27 14.58
N ASP A 294 1.34 -9.18 13.77
CA ASP A 294 2.20 -8.01 13.67
C ASP A 294 1.61 -7.02 12.64
N PRO A 295 1.21 -5.80 13.06
CA PRO A 295 0.59 -4.83 12.18
C PRO A 295 1.50 -4.36 11.03
N ASP A 296 2.82 -4.40 11.21
CA ASP A 296 3.78 -3.99 10.18
C ASP A 296 4.02 -5.11 9.16
N VAL A 297 3.97 -6.37 9.59
CA VAL A 297 3.93 -7.52 8.66
C VAL A 297 2.62 -7.49 7.88
N ALA A 298 1.49 -7.25 8.53
CA ALA A 298 0.19 -7.14 7.87
C ALA A 298 0.18 -6.04 6.80
N LEU A 299 0.65 -4.83 7.12
CA LEU A 299 0.76 -3.71 6.17
C LEU A 299 1.51 -4.09 4.87
N LEU A 300 2.57 -4.89 5.00
CA LEU A 300 3.41 -5.29 3.87
C LEU A 300 2.87 -6.50 3.11
N THR A 301 1.96 -7.29 3.67
CA THR A 301 1.59 -8.60 3.12
C THR A 301 0.11 -8.70 2.72
N GLU A 302 -0.81 -8.07 3.45
CA GLU A 302 -2.24 -8.37 3.40
C GLU A 302 -2.90 -8.10 2.03
N THR A 303 -2.39 -7.14 1.26
CA THR A 303 -2.92 -6.82 -0.08
C THR A 303 -2.79 -7.97 -1.06
N LEU A 304 -1.89 -8.94 -0.82
CA LEU A 304 -1.67 -10.10 -1.69
C LEU A 304 -2.95 -10.92 -1.89
N VAL A 305 -3.83 -11.00 -0.87
CA VAL A 305 -5.08 -11.74 -1.01
C VAL A 305 -5.98 -11.12 -2.08
N ALA A 306 -6.15 -9.80 -2.06
CA ALA A 306 -6.95 -9.09 -3.06
C ALA A 306 -6.28 -9.10 -4.44
N GLU A 307 -4.95 -8.99 -4.50
CA GLU A 307 -4.18 -9.07 -5.75
C GLU A 307 -4.32 -10.45 -6.42
N LEU A 308 -4.27 -11.55 -5.68
CA LEU A 308 -4.46 -12.90 -6.20
C LEU A 308 -5.90 -13.16 -6.66
N VAL A 309 -6.88 -12.63 -5.93
CA VAL A 309 -8.29 -12.63 -6.35
C VAL A 309 -8.46 -11.86 -7.66
N ALA A 310 -7.88 -10.65 -7.75
CA ALA A 310 -7.90 -9.84 -8.96
C ALA A 310 -7.19 -10.54 -10.14
N ALA A 311 -6.00 -11.11 -9.92
CA ALA A 311 -5.27 -11.86 -10.95
C ALA A 311 -6.11 -13.01 -11.51
N SER A 312 -6.81 -13.74 -10.63
CA SER A 312 -7.67 -14.88 -11.00
C SER A 312 -8.87 -14.43 -11.84
N TRP A 313 -9.57 -13.36 -11.43
CA TRP A 313 -10.68 -12.81 -12.21
C TRP A 313 -10.24 -12.25 -13.55
N TRP A 314 -9.04 -11.65 -13.61
CA TRP A 314 -8.52 -11.11 -14.85
C TRP A 314 -8.10 -12.21 -15.82
N ALA A 315 -7.52 -13.31 -15.34
CA ALA A 315 -7.17 -14.45 -16.18
C ALA A 315 -8.41 -15.18 -16.74
N ALA A 316 -9.55 -15.10 -16.05
CA ALA A 316 -10.78 -15.79 -16.43
C ALA A 316 -11.68 -15.02 -17.43
N GLY A 317 -11.41 -13.73 -17.66
CA GLY A 317 -12.22 -12.85 -18.54
C GLY A 317 -11.47 -12.45 -19.80
#